data_AF-A0A6P1XZM9-F1
#
_entry.id   AF-A0A6P1XZM9-F1
#
_cell.length_a   1.000
_cell.length_b   1.000
_cell.length_c   1.000
_cell.angle_alpha   90.00
_cell.angle_beta   90.00
_cell.angle_gamma   90.00
#
_symmetry.space_group_name_H-M   'P 1'
#
loop_
_entity.id
_entity.type
_entity.pdbx_description
1 polymer ?
#
loop_
_entity_poly.entity_id
_entity_poly.type
_entity_poly.pdbx_seq_one_letter_code
_entity_poly.pdbx_strand_id
1 'polypeptide(L)'
;MTGEHRLLSVNKTVAIADVTIPAGGAQTLDNHGIVFVGDRAGVVLQKETGNQVTVSFDTQREWTTESYDSANLPKIGEKVYLGASDGKLTKTASGNKLVGYYWGTIGGAVLFSLHA
;
A
#
# COMPACT_ATOMS: atom_id res chain seq x y z
N MET A 1 -29.68 3.60 -21.45
CA MET A 1 -29.18 2.91 -20.25
C MET A 1 -28.17 3.82 -19.58
N THR A 2 -28.63 4.67 -18.66
CA THR A 2 -27.76 5.48 -17.80
C THR A 2 -27.24 4.55 -16.70
N GLY A 3 -26.14 3.87 -17.00
CA GLY A 3 -25.40 3.15 -15.96
C GLY A 3 -24.82 4.19 -15.02
N GLU A 4 -25.46 4.41 -13.88
CA GLU A 4 -24.80 5.03 -12.73
C GLU A 4 -23.58 4.15 -12.42
N HIS A 5 -22.40 4.56 -12.91
CA HIS A 5 -21.14 4.10 -12.36
C HIS A 5 -21.16 4.56 -10.91
N ARG A 6 -21.61 3.67 -10.01
CA ARG A 6 -21.43 3.83 -8.58
C ARG A 6 -19.91 3.86 -8.38
N LEU A 7 -19.33 5.06 -8.36
CA LEU A 7 -17.94 5.26 -7.96
C LEU A 7 -17.85 4.70 -6.54
N LEU A 8 -17.40 3.45 -6.42
CA LEU A 8 -16.89 2.95 -5.16
C LEU A 8 -15.78 3.93 -4.78
N SER A 9 -16.02 4.78 -3.79
CA SER A 9 -15.03 5.73 -3.33
C SER A 9 -13.74 4.94 -3.05
N VAL A 10 -12.71 5.21 -3.86
CA VAL A 10 -11.40 4.55 -3.74
C VAL A 10 -10.71 4.98 -2.45
N ASN A 11 -11.11 6.12 -1.90
CA ASN A 11 -10.66 6.61 -0.60
C ASN A 11 -11.72 6.31 0.45
N LYS A 12 -11.30 5.76 1.60
CA LYS A 12 -12.17 5.51 2.74
C LYS A 12 -11.51 5.97 4.03
N THR A 13 -12.28 6.63 4.87
CA THR A 13 -11.90 6.88 6.25
C THR A 13 -12.24 5.65 7.08
N VAL A 14 -11.24 5.11 7.77
CA VAL A 14 -11.35 3.91 8.61
C VAL A 14 -10.81 4.20 10.00
N ALA A 15 -11.26 3.45 11.01
CA ALA A 15 -10.69 3.55 12.34
C ALA A 15 -9.27 2.97 12.34
N ILE A 16 -8.35 3.59 13.07
CA ILE A 16 -6.96 3.12 13.18
C ILE A 16 -6.91 1.69 13.76
N ALA A 17 -7.87 1.32 14.61
CA ALA A 17 -7.97 -0.03 15.16
C ALA A 17 -8.28 -1.12 14.12
N ASP A 18 -8.87 -0.76 12.98
CA ASP A 18 -9.18 -1.68 11.87
C ASP A 18 -8.02 -1.78 10.86
N VAL A 19 -6.98 -0.98 11.06
CA VAL A 19 -5.82 -0.90 10.17
C VAL A 19 -4.68 -1.73 10.76
N THR A 20 -4.19 -2.68 9.96
CA THR A 20 -2.96 -3.39 10.26
C THR A 20 -1.79 -2.67 9.60
N ILE A 21 -0.88 -2.15 10.44
CA ILE A 21 0.42 -1.66 10.01
C ILE A 21 1.43 -2.82 10.12
N PRO A 22 2.14 -3.15 9.04
CA PRO A 22 3.13 -4.22 9.04
C PRO A 22 4.28 -3.93 10.00
N ALA A 23 4.75 -4.97 10.70
CA ALA A 23 5.79 -4.82 11.71
C ALA A 23 7.13 -4.42 11.07
N GLY A 24 7.96 -3.69 11.81
CA GLY A 24 9.27 -3.21 11.34
C GLY A 24 9.38 -1.70 11.16
N GLY A 25 8.29 -0.94 11.35
CA GLY A 25 8.31 0.52 11.50
C GLY A 25 8.59 1.32 10.22
N ALA A 26 8.85 0.67 9.09
CA ALA A 26 9.09 1.34 7.80
C ALA A 26 7.83 1.94 7.16
N GLN A 27 6.65 1.48 7.59
CA GLN A 27 5.35 2.04 7.19
C GLN A 27 4.74 2.77 8.39
N THR A 28 4.32 4.01 8.20
CA THR A 28 3.67 4.81 9.25
C THR A 28 2.41 5.48 8.71
N LEU A 29 1.43 5.73 9.59
CA LEU A 29 0.20 6.44 9.20
C LEU A 29 0.48 7.90 8.81
N ASP A 30 1.54 8.49 9.35
CA ASP A 30 1.85 9.91 9.15
C ASP A 30 2.63 10.18 7.84
N ASN A 31 3.22 9.15 7.20
CA ASN A 31 4.07 9.29 6.00
C ASN A 31 3.54 8.54 4.77
N HIS A 32 2.22 8.51 4.57
CA HIS A 32 1.59 7.77 3.47
C HIS A 32 1.99 6.29 3.42
N GLY A 33 2.08 5.65 4.59
CA GLY A 33 2.47 4.25 4.68
C GLY A 33 1.47 3.30 4.02
N ILE A 34 2.00 2.16 3.59
CA ILE A 34 1.22 1.03 3.10
C ILE A 34 0.62 0.30 4.30
N VAL A 35 -0.70 0.12 4.26
CA VAL A 35 -1.48 -0.49 5.33
C VAL A 35 -2.43 -1.54 4.79
N PHE A 36 -2.96 -2.38 5.68
CA PHE A 36 -3.97 -3.37 5.35
C PHE A 36 -5.26 -3.11 6.14
N VAL A 37 -6.39 -3.10 5.44
CA VAL A 37 -7.73 -3.11 6.05
C VAL A 37 -8.37 -4.44 5.71
N GLY A 38 -8.42 -5.34 6.70
CA GLY A 38 -8.61 -6.77 6.43
C GLY A 38 -7.47 -7.31 5.57
N ASP A 39 -7.82 -7.93 4.43
CA ASP A 39 -6.86 -8.47 3.47
C ASP A 39 -6.47 -7.49 2.36
N ARG A 40 -7.10 -6.31 2.30
CA ARG A 40 -6.89 -5.35 1.22
C ARG A 40 -5.77 -4.38 1.55
N ALA A 41 -4.77 -4.30 0.66
CA ALA A 41 -3.71 -3.31 0.73
C ALA A 41 -4.22 -1.92 0.35
N GLY A 42 -3.78 -0.91 1.07
CA GLY A 42 -4.08 0.50 0.80
C GLY A 42 -2.91 1.40 1.17
N VAL A 43 -2.96 2.65 0.71
CA VAL A 43 -1.98 3.68 1.03
C VAL A 43 -2.66 4.77 1.83
N VAL A 44 -2.09 5.11 2.98
CA VAL A 44 -2.61 6.21 3.79
C VAL A 44 -2.47 7.52 3.01
N LEU A 45 -3.54 8.30 2.92
CA LEU A 45 -3.51 9.65 2.36
C LEU A 45 -3.33 10.70 3.45
N GLN A 46 -4.03 10.50 4.57
CA GLN A 46 -4.05 11.45 5.67
C GLN A 46 -4.44 10.74 6.95
N LYS A 47 -3.75 11.06 8.03
CA LYS A 47 -4.21 10.73 9.38
C LYS A 47 -5.14 11.84 9.84
N GLU A 48 -6.36 11.47 10.18
CA GLU A 48 -7.36 12.43 10.64
C GLU A 48 -7.15 12.76 12.11
N THR A 49 -7.70 13.89 12.57
CA THR A 49 -7.67 14.21 14.00
C THR A 49 -8.49 13.17 14.78
N GLY A 50 -7.86 12.52 15.76
CA GLY A 50 -8.47 11.44 16.55
C GLY A 50 -7.99 10.05 16.11
N ASN A 51 -8.90 9.06 16.12
CA ASN A 51 -8.58 7.65 15.90
C ASN A 51 -8.92 7.16 14.49
N GLN A 52 -8.81 8.02 13.48
CA GLN A 52 -9.18 7.71 12.09
C GLN A 52 -8.06 8.03 11.10
N VAL A 53 -8.08 7.33 9.98
CA VAL A 53 -7.14 7.53 8.87
C VAL A 53 -7.87 7.35 7.55
N THR A 54 -7.57 8.22 6.60
CA THR A 54 -8.05 8.13 5.22
C THR A 54 -7.07 7.29 4.41
N VAL A 55 -7.56 6.17 3.87
CA VAL A 55 -6.78 5.19 3.10
C VAL A 55 -7.31 5.15 1.66
N SER A 56 -6.39 5.22 0.70
CA SER A 56 -6.67 4.97 -0.71
C SER A 56 -6.49 3.50 -1.03
N PHE A 57 -7.46 2.96 -1.74
CA PHE A 57 -7.47 1.62 -2.33
C PHE A 57 -7.51 1.67 -3.85
N ASP A 58 -7.06 2.80 -4.42
CA ASP A 58 -7.02 3.02 -5.86
C ASP A 58 -5.96 2.14 -6.52
N THR A 59 -6.42 1.20 -7.35
CA THR A 59 -5.59 0.24 -8.08
C THR A 59 -5.08 0.78 -9.41
N GLN A 60 -5.67 1.88 -9.91
CA GLN A 60 -5.27 2.53 -11.15
C GLN A 60 -4.21 3.60 -10.91
N ARG A 61 -4.06 4.05 -9.66
CA ARG A 61 -3.05 5.01 -9.25
C ARG A 61 -1.72 4.34 -8.92
N GLU A 62 -0.65 5.02 -9.32
CA GLU A 62 0.72 4.68 -8.94
C GLU A 62 1.11 5.43 -7.65
N TRP A 63 1.89 4.74 -6.84
CA TRP A 63 2.38 5.19 -5.53
C TRP A 63 3.88 5.02 -5.47
N THR A 64 4.52 5.85 -4.64
CA THR A 64 5.97 5.79 -4.42
C THR A 64 6.29 5.56 -2.95
N THR A 65 7.29 4.75 -2.65
CA THR A 65 7.82 4.59 -1.29
C THR A 65 9.33 4.40 -1.28
N GLU A 66 10.00 4.99 -0.30
CA GLU A 66 11.44 4.78 -0.03
C GLU A 66 11.68 3.53 0.82
N SER A 67 10.62 2.94 1.39
CA SER A 67 10.68 1.77 2.26
C SER A 67 10.67 0.46 1.46
N TYR A 68 11.81 0.09 0.89
CA TYR A 68 11.96 -1.13 0.09
C TYR A 68 13.30 -1.85 0.30
N ASP A 69 13.32 -3.14 -0.02
CA ASP A 69 14.54 -3.96 -0.06
C ASP A 69 15.14 -3.92 -1.48
N SER A 70 16.13 -3.05 -1.66
CA SER A 70 16.83 -2.87 -2.96
C SER A 70 17.46 -4.14 -3.52
N ALA A 71 17.83 -5.12 -2.68
CA ALA A 71 18.42 -6.38 -3.13
C ALA A 71 17.36 -7.38 -3.63
N ASN A 72 16.10 -7.20 -3.21
CA ASN A 72 15.02 -8.14 -3.45
C ASN A 72 13.79 -7.47 -4.08
N LEU A 73 13.98 -6.59 -5.06
CA LEU A 73 12.86 -6.10 -5.87
C LEU A 73 12.48 -7.08 -6.98
N PRO A 74 11.18 -7.15 -7.33
CA PRO A 74 10.70 -7.97 -8.44
C PRO A 74 11.00 -7.29 -9.79
N LYS A 75 10.69 -7.96 -10.91
CA LYS A 75 10.77 -7.32 -12.23
C LYS A 75 9.57 -6.39 -12.45
N ILE A 76 9.72 -5.43 -13.35
CA ILE A 76 8.62 -4.53 -13.74
C ILE A 76 7.42 -5.36 -14.22
N GLY A 77 6.23 -5.04 -13.70
CA GLY A 77 4.98 -5.75 -13.96
C GLY A 77 4.73 -6.97 -13.06
N GLU A 78 5.71 -7.38 -12.25
CA GLU A 78 5.54 -8.50 -11.31
C GLU A 78 4.94 -8.05 -9.97
N LYS A 79 4.45 -9.02 -9.20
CA LYS A 79 3.86 -8.79 -7.89
C LYS A 79 4.91 -8.30 -6.90
N VAL A 80 4.51 -7.33 -6.08
CA VAL A 80 5.28 -6.84 -4.96
C VAL A 80 4.55 -7.10 -3.64
N TYR A 81 5.32 -7.51 -2.65
CA TYR A 81 4.85 -7.91 -1.33
C TYR A 81 5.47 -6.98 -0.30
N LEU A 82 4.83 -6.88 0.86
CA LEU A 82 5.39 -6.19 1.99
C LEU A 82 5.95 -7.17 3.01
N GLY A 83 7.22 -6.97 3.36
CA GLY A 83 7.94 -7.73 4.37
C GLY A 83 7.24 -7.65 5.72
N ALA A 84 6.89 -8.80 6.29
CA ALA A 84 6.23 -8.84 7.59
C ALA A 84 7.15 -8.44 8.76
N SER A 85 8.47 -8.55 8.57
CA SER A 85 9.47 -8.27 9.61
C SER A 85 9.99 -6.84 9.60
N ASP A 86 10.12 -6.24 8.43
CA ASP A 86 10.76 -4.94 8.23
C ASP A 86 9.83 -3.88 7.61
N GLY A 87 8.64 -4.26 7.15
CA GLY A 87 7.68 -3.37 6.50
C GLY A 87 8.14 -2.85 5.14
N LYS A 88 9.13 -3.48 4.50
CA LYS A 88 9.69 -3.04 3.22
C LYS A 88 9.07 -3.76 2.04
N LEU A 89 8.96 -3.08 0.90
CA LEU A 89 8.57 -3.75 -0.35
C LEU A 89 9.64 -4.72 -0.83
N THR A 90 9.21 -5.91 -1.24
CA THR A 90 10.06 -7.03 -1.65
C THR A 90 9.35 -7.95 -2.67
N LYS A 91 10.11 -8.75 -3.42
CA LYS A 91 9.64 -9.80 -4.32
C LYS A 91 9.19 -11.07 -3.59
N THR A 92 9.60 -11.23 -2.32
CA THR A 92 9.39 -12.46 -1.57
C THR A 92 7.93 -12.59 -1.14
N ALA A 93 7.23 -13.62 -1.63
CA ALA A 93 5.83 -13.89 -1.28
C ALA A 93 5.68 -14.61 0.07
N SER A 94 6.56 -15.57 0.37
CA SER A 94 6.43 -16.43 1.54
C SER A 94 6.48 -15.62 2.83
N GLY A 95 5.44 -15.72 3.67
CA GLY A 95 5.34 -15.01 4.94
C GLY A 95 5.03 -13.51 4.83
N ASN A 96 4.85 -13.00 3.61
CA ASN A 96 4.63 -11.59 3.32
C ASN A 96 3.25 -11.34 2.71
N LYS A 97 2.77 -10.10 2.81
CA LYS A 97 1.44 -9.74 2.31
C LYS A 97 1.54 -9.11 0.92
N LEU A 98 0.67 -9.52 0.00
CA LEU A 98 0.60 -8.95 -1.34
C LEU A 98 0.14 -7.48 -1.26
N VAL A 99 0.89 -6.60 -1.90
CA VAL A 99 0.53 -5.17 -2.02
C VAL A 99 -0.05 -4.89 -3.39
N GLY A 100 0.62 -5.35 -4.45
CA GLY A 100 0.22 -5.09 -5.82
C GLY A 100 1.34 -5.35 -6.81
N TYR A 101 1.62 -4.39 -7.68
CA TYR A 101 2.54 -4.56 -8.81
C TYR A 101 3.65 -3.52 -8.81
N TYR A 102 4.86 -3.95 -9.17
CA TYR A 102 6.05 -3.10 -9.21
C TYR A 102 6.25 -2.49 -10.60
N TRP A 103 6.58 -1.19 -10.66
CA TRP A 103 6.75 -0.44 -11.90
C TRP A 103 8.13 0.16 -12.11
N GLY A 104 9.06 -0.06 -11.16
CA GLY A 104 10.43 0.44 -11.26
C GLY A 104 10.81 1.31 -10.06
N THR A 105 11.91 2.03 -10.22
CA THR A 105 12.34 3.05 -9.26
C THR A 105 12.42 4.42 -9.93
N ILE A 106 12.09 5.46 -9.17
CA ILE A 106 12.19 6.86 -9.59
C ILE A 106 12.66 7.69 -8.41
N GLY A 107 13.71 8.50 -8.62
CA GLY A 107 14.22 9.41 -7.57
C GLY A 107 14.64 8.73 -6.27
N GLY A 108 15.06 7.46 -6.30
CA GLY A 108 15.43 6.69 -5.11
C GLY A 108 14.26 5.98 -4.41
N ALA A 109 13.02 6.14 -4.88
CA ALA A 109 11.83 5.44 -4.39
C ALA A 109 11.37 4.34 -5.36
N VAL A 110 10.64 3.36 -4.86
CA VAL A 110 9.95 2.34 -5.66
C VAL A 110 8.59 2.85 -6.11
N LEU A 111 8.28 2.69 -7.40
CA LEU A 111 6.97 2.93 -8.00
C LEU A 111 6.15 1.62 -8.02
N PHE A 112 4.91 1.67 -7.54
CA PHE A 112 4.03 0.50 -7.50
C PHE A 112 2.54 0.89 -7.63
N SER A 113 1.68 -0.07 -7.97
CA SER A 113 0.22 0.08 -7.89
C SER A 113 -0.38 -0.97 -6.96
N LEU A 114 -1.59 -0.74 -6.46
CA LEU A 114 -2.28 -1.65 -5.55
C LEU A 114 -2.97 -2.81 -6.29
N HIS A 115 -3.03 -3.97 -5.65
CA HIS A 115 -3.85 -5.10 -6.08
C HIS A 115 -5.34 -4.83 -5.82
N ALA A 116 -6.21 -5.39 -6.66
CA ALA A 116 -7.67 -5.30 -6.53
C ALA A 116 -8.22 -6.22 -5.44
#